data_AF-A0A1F6CA87-F1
#
_entry.id   AF-A0A1F6CA87-F1
#
_cell.length_a   1.000
_cell.length_b   1.000
_cell.length_c   1.000
_cell.angle_alpha   90.00
_cell.angle_beta   90.00
_cell.angle_gamma   90.00
#
_symmetry.space_group_name_H-M   'P 1'
#
loop_
_entity.id
_entity.type
_entity.pdbx_description
1 polymer ?
#
loop_
_entity_poly.entity_id
_entity_poly.type
_entity_poly.pdbx_seq_one_letter_code
_entity_poly.pdbx_strand_id
1 'polypeptide(L)'
;MVEIFFWEDLERQEVNPYEAVIAAAREARRINFMRREKGVEVQEKPTTVALKRLTGGQVKVAYMSPKEIAVLEETHASESKSDGKKDSSGGDRGNRGV
;
A
#
# COMPACT_ATOMS: atom_id res chain seq x y z
N MET A 1 11.45 -25.15 -1.02
CA MET A 1 11.76 -25.27 0.41
C MET A 1 10.83 -24.33 1.16
N VAL A 2 10.18 -24.75 2.25
CA VAL A 2 9.31 -23.87 3.04
C VAL A 2 10.20 -23.04 3.95
N GLU A 3 10.15 -21.73 3.80
CA GLU A 3 10.90 -20.79 4.62
C GLU A 3 10.03 -20.39 5.80
N ILE A 4 10.52 -20.63 7.02
CA ILE A 4 9.83 -20.34 8.27
C ILE A 4 10.48 -19.08 8.84
N PHE A 5 9.66 -18.07 9.12
CA PHE A 5 10.10 -16.79 9.69
C PHE A 5 9.80 -16.80 11.19
N PHE A 6 10.82 -16.47 11.99
CA PHE A 6 10.74 -16.50 13.43
C PHE A 6 10.71 -15.08 14.00
N TRP A 7 10.19 -14.93 15.21
CA TRP A 7 10.09 -13.63 15.86
C TRP A 7 11.48 -13.09 16.24
N GLU A 8 12.36 -14.01 16.62
CA GLU A 8 13.76 -13.80 16.97
C GLU A 8 14.54 -13.10 15.83
N ASP A 9 14.11 -13.26 14.57
CA ASP A 9 14.68 -12.56 13.42
C ASP A 9 14.38 -11.05 13.43
N LEU A 10 13.31 -10.63 14.12
CA LEU A 10 12.83 -9.26 14.24
C LEU A 10 13.19 -8.60 15.57
N GLU A 11 13.52 -9.38 16.60
CA GLU A 11 13.91 -8.86 17.93
C GLU A 11 15.11 -7.90 17.86
N ARG A 12 16.03 -8.14 16.92
CA ARG A 12 17.19 -7.25 16.67
C ARG A 12 16.81 -5.83 16.25
N GLN A 13 15.57 -5.62 15.82
CA GLN A 13 15.07 -4.32 15.36
C GLN A 13 14.29 -3.56 16.45
N GLU A 14 14.15 -4.11 17.68
CA GLU A 14 13.34 -3.52 18.76
C GLU A 14 11.90 -3.19 18.34
N VAL A 15 11.37 -3.94 17.37
CA VAL A 15 10.04 -3.73 16.79
C VAL A 15 8.99 -4.42 17.65
N ASN A 16 7.81 -3.80 17.80
CA ASN A 16 6.65 -4.45 18.40
C ASN A 16 6.10 -5.55 17.46
N PRO A 17 5.81 -6.77 17.95
CA PRO A 17 5.34 -7.87 17.09
C PRO A 17 4.06 -7.58 16.32
N TYR A 18 3.14 -6.82 16.89
CA TYR A 18 1.90 -6.45 16.20
C TYR A 18 2.18 -5.48 15.06
N GLU A 19 3.09 -4.53 15.25
CA GLU A 19 3.52 -3.58 14.22
C GLU A 19 4.29 -4.28 13.09
N ALA A 20 5.13 -5.25 13.42
CA ALA A 20 5.80 -6.08 12.42
C ALA A 20 4.79 -6.78 11.51
N VAL A 21 3.71 -7.34 12.06
CA VAL A 21 2.63 -7.97 11.28
C VAL A 21 1.92 -6.93 10.40
N ILE A 22 1.62 -5.75 10.93
CA ILE A 22 0.97 -4.67 10.17
C ILE A 22 1.86 -4.21 9.01
N ALA A 23 3.16 -4.03 9.26
CA ALA A 23 4.15 -3.65 8.25
C ALA A 23 4.28 -4.70 7.15
N ALA A 24 4.38 -5.99 7.52
CA ALA A 24 4.38 -7.09 6.57
C ALA A 24 3.11 -7.12 5.71
N ALA A 25 1.93 -6.92 6.32
CA ALA A 25 0.65 -6.90 5.60
C ALA A 25 0.54 -5.70 4.63
N ARG A 26 1.07 -4.53 5.02
CA ARG A 26 1.13 -3.35 4.14
C ARG A 26 2.06 -3.60 2.95
N GLU A 27 3.26 -4.13 3.19
CA GLU A 27 4.21 -4.42 2.11
C GLU A 27 3.68 -5.53 1.17
N ALA A 28 3.04 -6.56 1.71
CA ALA A 28 2.41 -7.60 0.90
C ALA A 28 1.33 -7.04 -0.03
N ARG A 29 0.51 -6.09 0.45
CA ARG A 29 -0.48 -5.38 -0.36
C ARG A 29 0.19 -4.55 -1.46
N ARG A 30 1.28 -3.84 -1.15
CA ARG A 30 2.06 -3.08 -2.13
C ARG A 30 2.63 -3.98 -3.23
N ILE A 31 3.23 -5.12 -2.85
CA ILE A 31 3.77 -6.11 -3.79
C ILE A 31 2.66 -6.67 -4.68
N ASN A 32 1.51 -7.01 -4.10
CA ASN A 32 0.38 -7.54 -4.85
C ASN A 32 -0.19 -6.50 -5.84
N PHE A 33 -0.26 -5.24 -5.44
CA PHE A 33 -0.63 -4.13 -6.33
C PHE A 33 0.35 -3.99 -7.50
N MET A 34 1.65 -3.99 -7.23
CA MET A 34 2.68 -3.93 -8.27
C MET A 34 2.59 -5.10 -9.25
N ARG A 35 2.28 -6.31 -8.74
CA ARG A 35 2.07 -7.50 -9.58
C ARG A 35 0.85 -7.33 -10.48
N ARG A 36 -0.28 -6.87 -9.95
CA ARG A 36 -1.54 -6.76 -10.68
C ARG A 36 -1.55 -5.61 -11.70
N GLU A 37 -1.12 -4.43 -11.28
CA GLU A 37 -1.26 -3.21 -12.08
C GLU A 37 -0.05 -2.94 -12.98
N LYS A 38 1.14 -3.35 -12.56
CA LYS A 38 2.39 -3.07 -13.29
C LYS A 38 2.99 -4.32 -13.94
N GLY A 39 2.29 -5.45 -13.87
CA GLY A 39 2.75 -6.72 -14.45
C GLY A 39 4.07 -7.23 -13.88
N VAL A 40 4.46 -6.79 -12.68
CA VAL A 40 5.72 -7.23 -12.07
C VAL A 40 5.61 -8.69 -11.69
N GLU A 41 6.40 -9.55 -12.32
CA GLU A 41 6.47 -10.96 -11.94
C GLU A 41 7.14 -11.11 -10.58
N VAL A 42 6.44 -11.77 -9.67
CA VAL A 42 6.94 -12.14 -8.35
C VAL A 42 6.82 -13.65 -8.25
N GLN A 43 7.95 -14.34 -8.11
CA GLN A 43 7.99 -15.81 -8.12
C GLN A 43 7.36 -16.42 -6.86
N GLU A 44 7.34 -15.67 -5.76
CA GLU A 44 6.81 -16.10 -4.47
C GLU A 44 5.50 -15.40 -4.11
N LYS A 45 4.78 -15.94 -3.11
CA LYS A 45 3.59 -15.28 -2.58
C LYS A 45 3.98 -13.88 -2.05
N PRO A 46 3.16 -12.85 -2.28
CA PRO A 46 3.47 -11.48 -1.82
C PRO A 46 3.78 -11.37 -0.33
N THR A 47 3.13 -12.19 0.50
CA THR A 47 3.37 -12.26 1.94
C THR A 47 4.75 -12.84 2.28
N THR A 48 5.21 -13.85 1.55
CA THR A 48 6.56 -14.42 1.72
C THR A 48 7.63 -13.37 1.39
N VAL A 49 7.46 -12.66 0.28
CA VAL A 49 8.39 -11.57 -0.10
C VAL A 49 8.36 -10.44 0.91
N ALA A 50 7.18 -10.08 1.43
CA ALA A 50 7.06 -9.05 2.46
C ALA A 50 7.79 -9.43 3.75
N LEU A 51 7.65 -10.68 4.21
CA LEU A 51 8.33 -11.17 5.41
C LEU A 51 9.86 -11.18 5.22
N LYS A 52 10.37 -11.64 4.08
CA LYS A 52 11.80 -11.55 3.73
C LYS A 52 12.34 -10.13 3.80
N ARG A 53 11.59 -9.19 3.23
CA ARG A 53 11.98 -7.77 3.23
C ARG A 53 11.96 -7.20 4.64
N LEU A 54 11.01 -7.62 5.47
CA LEU A 54 10.90 -7.16 6.86
C LEU A 54 12.07 -7.69 7.71
N THR A 55 12.31 -9.01 7.72
CA THR A 55 13.41 -9.62 8.47
C THR A 55 14.78 -9.18 7.95
N GLY A 56 14.90 -8.91 6.64
CA GLY A 56 16.08 -8.32 6.02
C GLY A 56 16.27 -6.81 6.25
N GLY A 57 15.40 -6.14 7.01
CA GLY A 57 15.50 -4.70 7.30
C GLY A 57 15.21 -3.77 6.12
N GLN A 58 14.64 -4.28 5.04
CA GLN A 58 14.27 -3.53 3.84
C GLN A 58 12.90 -2.84 3.96
N VAL A 59 12.11 -3.19 4.99
CA VAL A 59 10.87 -2.51 5.37
C VAL A 59 11.10 -1.83 6.72
N LYS A 60 10.92 -0.51 6.76
CA LYS A 60 10.97 0.24 8.02
C LYS A 60 9.61 0.19 8.70
N VAL A 61 9.62 -0.17 9.98
CA VAL A 61 8.46 -0.03 10.86
C VAL A 61 8.60 1.32 11.55
N ALA A 62 7.80 2.31 11.14
CA ALA A 62 7.78 3.61 11.79
C ALA A 62 6.66 3.63 12.82
N TYR A 63 7.02 3.84 14.09
CA TYR A 63 6.06 4.17 15.13
C TYR A 63 5.61 5.61 14.91
N MET A 64 4.33 5.80 14.60
CA MET A 64 3.71 7.12 14.67
C MET A 64 2.94 7.17 15.97
N SER A 65 3.30 8.12 16.83
CA SER A 65 2.50 8.44 18.00
C SER A 65 1.09 8.85 17.56
N PRO A 66 0.07 8.69 18.43
CA PRO A 66 -1.30 9.14 18.12
C PRO A 66 -1.38 10.60 17.67
N LYS A 67 -0.47 11.45 18.16
CA LYS A 67 -0.34 12.85 17.73
C LYS A 67 0.14 12.99 16.28
N GLU A 68 1.11 12.17 15.86
CA GLU A 68 1.61 12.17 14.48
C GLU A 68 0.57 11.60 13.50
N ILE A 69 -0.22 10.61 13.93
CA ILE A 69 -1.34 10.08 13.13
C ILE A 69 -2.41 11.15 12.93
N ALA A 70 -2.79 11.88 13.99
CA ALA A 70 -3.78 12.95 13.90
C ALA A 70 -3.36 14.06 12.93
N VAL A 71 -2.07 14.45 12.96
CA VAL A 71 -1.51 15.45 12.03
C VAL A 71 -1.56 14.96 10.58
N LEU A 72 -1.28 13.68 10.33
CA LEU A 72 -1.36 13.12 8.97
C LEU A 72 -2.80 13.05 8.45
N GLU A 73 -3.75 12.68 9.30
CA GLU A 73 -5.17 12.65 8.91
C GLU A 73 -5.71 14.05 8.58
N GLU A 74 -5.30 15.08 9.33
CA GLU A 74 -5.66 16.48 9.04
C GLU A 74 -5.06 16.97 7.71
N THR A 75 -3.81 16.59 7.40
CA THR A 75 -3.17 16.98 6.12
C THR A 75 -3.83 16.32 4.91
N HIS A 76 -4.16 15.03 4.96
CA HIS A 76 -4.80 14.32 3.85
C HIS A 76 -6.29 14.68 3.66
N ALA A 77 -6.97 15.18 4.69
CA ALA A 77 -8.33 15.70 4.55
C ALA A 77 -8.40 16.99 3.71
N SER A 78 -7.29 17.72 3.57
CA SER A 78 -7.23 18.98 2.84
C SER A 78 -6.95 18.85 1.33
N GLU A 79 -6.40 17.72 0.88
CA GLU A 79 -6.02 17.50 -0.54
C GLU A 79 -7.11 16.86 -1.40
N SER A 80 -8.22 16.38 -0.81
CA SER A 80 -9.30 15.71 -1.54
C SER A 80 -10.38 16.65 -2.12
N LYS A 81 -10.14 17.97 -2.12
CA LYS A 81 -11.04 18.98 -2.71
C LYS A 81 -10.40 19.77 -3.85
N SER A 82 -9.89 19.10 -4.88
CA SER A 82 -9.78 19.72 -6.20
C SER A 82 -9.61 18.67 -7.29
N ASP A 83 -10.72 18.25 -7.89
CA ASP A 83 -10.78 18.20 -9.35
C ASP A 83 -12.22 18.44 -9.80
N GLY A 84 -12.45 19.69 -10.18
CA GLY A 84 -13.69 20.16 -10.77
C GLY A 84 -13.94 19.47 -12.10
N LYS A 85 -15.07 18.78 -12.15
CA LYS A 85 -15.79 18.29 -13.33
C LYS A 85 -15.59 19.21 -14.54
N LYS A 86 -14.82 18.74 -15.53
CA LYS A 86 -14.71 19.32 -16.87
C LYS A 86 -15.23 18.30 -17.87
N ASP A 87 -16.53 18.32 -18.11
CA ASP A 87 -17.12 17.65 -19.28
C ASP A 87 -17.74 18.73 -20.16
N SER A 88 -16.89 19.24 -21.05
CA SER A 88 -17.26 19.99 -22.24
C SER A 88 -17.80 19.07 -23.34
N SER A 89 -18.72 19.62 -24.13
CA SER A 89 -19.01 19.34 -25.54
C SER A 89 -19.72 18.03 -25.97
N GLY A 90 -20.84 18.22 -26.69
CA GLY A 90 -21.03 17.57 -27.99
C GLY A 90 -22.09 16.46 -28.05
N GLY A 91 -23.28 16.79 -28.56
CA GLY A 91 -24.31 15.80 -28.87
C GLY A 91 -25.51 16.39 -29.60
N ASP A 92 -25.27 17.06 -30.73
CA ASP A 92 -26.27 17.48 -31.70
C ASP A 92 -27.07 16.27 -32.21
N ARG A 93 -28.37 16.21 -31.90
CA ARG A 93 -29.26 15.16 -32.40
C ARG A 93 -29.94 15.64 -33.67
N GLY A 94 -29.18 15.66 -34.75
CA GLY A 94 -29.69 15.77 -36.10
C GLY A 94 -30.23 14.43 -36.61
N ASN A 95 -31.48 14.46 -37.08
CA ASN A 95 -32.02 13.72 -38.21
C ASN A 95 -32.18 12.19 -38.13
N ARG A 96 -33.44 11.75 -38.02
CA ARG A 96 -33.93 10.53 -38.69
C ARG A 96 -35.33 10.78 -39.22
N GLY A 97 -35.40 11.27 -40.45
CA GLY A 97 -36.58 11.15 -41.29
C GLY A 97 -36.71 9.72 -41.81
N VAL A 98 -37.90 9.13 -41.60
CA VAL A 98 -38.52 8.12 -42.46
C VAL A 98 -40.01 8.35 -42.41
#